data_AF-A0A929T2S2-F1
#
_entry.id   AF-A0A929T2S2-F1
#
_cell.length_a   1.000
_cell.length_b   1.000
_cell.length_c   1.000
_cell.angle_alpha   90.00
_cell.angle_beta   90.00
_cell.angle_gamma   90.00
#
_symmetry.space_group_name_H-M   'P 1'
#
loop_
_entity.id
_entity.type
_entity.pdbx_description
1 polymer ?
#
loop_
_entity_poly.entity_id
_entity_poly.type
_entity_poly.pdbx_seq_one_letter_code
_entity_poly.pdbx_strand_id
1 'polypeptide(L)' 'MYEYYLAYDDGNILIRDRNDGPIQKYDGKLRSWVDDWNMCGIYSGDIAARKISEEEANKQIAAKQK' A
#
# COMPACT_ATOMS: atom_id res chain seq x y z
N MET A 1 10.00 10.64 2.63
CA MET A 1 9.21 10.51 1.39
C MET A 1 8.71 9.09 1.34
N TYR A 2 7.43 8.87 0.98
CA TYR A 2 6.89 7.52 0.87
C TYR A 2 7.01 7.02 -0.56
N GLU A 3 7.34 5.74 -0.72
CA GLU A 3 7.14 4.99 -1.95
C GLU A 3 5.80 4.28 -1.87
N TYR A 4 5.02 4.31 -2.96
CA TYR A 4 3.68 3.75 -2.99
C TYR A 4 3.60 2.57 -3.94
N TYR A 5 2.86 1.55 -3.54
CA TYR A 5 2.67 0.32 -4.31
C TYR A 5 1.21 -0.09 -4.30
N LEU A 6 0.78 -0.69 -5.40
CA LEU A 6 -0.50 -1.37 -5.51
C LEU A 6 -0.22 -2.86 -5.65
N ALA A 7 -0.49 -3.61 -4.59
CA ALA A 7 -0.50 -5.06 -4.62
C ALA A 7 -1.84 -5.55 -5.17
N TYR A 8 -1.82 -6.55 -6.05
CA TYR A 8 -3.01 -7.06 -6.71
C TYR A 8 -3.78 -8.11 -5.90
N ASP A 9 -3.30 -8.42 -4.70
CA ASP A 9 -3.89 -9.37 -3.77
C ASP A 9 -5.23 -8.86 -3.20
N ASP A 10 -6.16 -9.77 -2.92
CA ASP A 10 -7.46 -9.56 -2.25
C ASP A 10 -8.08 -8.14 -2.37
N GLY A 11 -8.38 -7.72 -3.59
CA GLY A 11 -9.13 -6.47 -3.84
C GLY A 11 -8.26 -5.21 -3.90
N ASN A 12 -7.01 -5.36 -4.33
CA ASN A 12 -6.02 -4.31 -4.49
C ASN A 12 -5.63 -3.64 -3.17
N ILE A 13 -4.52 -4.09 -2.58
CA ILE A 13 -3.98 -3.54 -1.34
C ILE A 13 -3.03 -2.40 -1.68
N LEU A 14 -3.26 -1.23 -1.07
CA LEU A 14 -2.33 -0.13 -1.13
C LEU A 14 -1.27 -0.30 -0.05
N ILE A 15 -0.02 -0.19 -0.46
CA ILE A 15 1.13 -0.30 0.41
C ILE A 15 1.93 0.99 0.27
N ARG A 16 2.44 1.50 1.38
CA ARG A 16 3.43 2.57 1.36
C ARG A 16 4.62 2.19 2.22
N ASP A 17 5.79 2.56 1.76
CA ASP A 17 7.04 2.33 2.45
C ASP A 17 7.80 3.63 2.68
N ARG A 18 8.49 3.71 3.82
CA ARG A 18 9.45 4.77 4.13
C ARG A 18 10.79 4.12 4.43
N ASN A 19 11.86 4.62 3.82
CA ASN A 19 13.23 4.12 4.04
C ASN A 19 13.62 3.89 5.51
N ASP A 20 13.08 4.69 6.44
CA ASP A 20 13.39 4.61 7.88
C ASP A 20 12.14 4.30 8.72
N GLY A 21 11.34 3.31 8.35
CA GLY A 21 10.22 2.89 9.20
C GLY A 21 9.52 1.63 8.75
N PRO A 22 8.44 1.26 9.45
CA PRO A 22 7.65 0.10 9.07
C PRO A 22 6.98 0.35 7.73
N ILE A 23 6.94 -0.70 6.92
CA ILE A 23 6.06 -0.75 5.77
C ILE A 23 4.59 -0.77 6.26
N GLN A 24 3.72 -0.08 5.53
CA GLN A 24 2.33 0.12 5.95
C GLN A 24 1.38 -0.28 4.83
N LYS A 25 0.24 -0.86 5.20
CA LYS A 25 -0.90 -1.06 4.29
C LYS A 25 -2.01 -0.08 4.61
N TYR A 26 -2.78 0.32 3.59
CA TYR A 26 -3.99 1.11 3.81
C TYR A 26 -5.14 0.20 4.23
N ASP A 27 -5.67 0.41 5.43
CA ASP A 27 -6.89 -0.23 5.89
C ASP A 27 -8.09 0.63 5.47
N GLY A 28 -8.88 0.12 4.53
CA GLY A 28 -10.07 0.82 4.03
C GLY A 28 -11.19 0.97 5.06
N LYS A 29 -11.27 0.10 6.07
CA LYS A 29 -12.30 0.16 7.14
C LYS A 29 -11.93 1.21 8.17
N LEU A 30 -10.68 1.23 8.61
CA LEU A 30 -10.14 2.22 9.54
C LEU A 30 -9.80 3.55 8.86
N ARG A 31 -9.80 3.57 7.52
CA ARG A 31 -9.42 4.70 6.66
C ARG A 31 -8.04 5.26 7.02
N SER A 32 -7.13 4.38 7.45
CA SER A 32 -5.82 4.74 7.97
C SER A 32 -4.74 3.79 7.45
N TRP A 33 -3.49 4.23 7.54
CA TRP A 33 -2.34 3.39 7.29
C TRP A 33 -1.96 2.64 8.55
N VAL A 34 -1.75 1.33 8.41
CA VAL A 34 -1.44 0.42 9.51
C VAL A 34 -0.13 -0.28 9.20
N ASP A 35 0.76 -0.33 10.19
CA ASP A 35 2.03 -1.03 10.09
C ASP A 35 1.78 -2.52 9.87
N ASP A 36 2.39 -3.09 8.83
CA ASP A 36 2.23 -4.52 8.53
C ASP A 36 3.47 -5.07 7.83
N TRP A 37 4.36 -5.68 8.61
CA TRP A 37 5.61 -6.26 8.12
C TRP A 37 5.43 -7.36 7.07
N ASN A 38 4.26 -7.99 6.95
CA ASN A 38 4.02 -8.96 5.89
C ASN A 38 4.06 -8.30 4.50
N MET A 39 3.82 -6.98 4.42
CA MET A 39 3.89 -6.23 3.17
C MET A 39 5.31 -6.12 2.61
N CYS A 40 6.35 -6.44 3.39
CA CYS A 40 7.73 -6.56 2.87
C CYS A 40 7.85 -7.62 1.76
N GLY A 41 6.85 -8.49 1.58
CA GLY A 41 6.75 -9.43 0.46
C GLY A 41 6.82 -8.77 -0.92
N ILE A 42 6.60 -7.45 -1.04
CA ILE A 42 6.81 -6.72 -2.30
C ILE A 42 8.27 -6.68 -2.75
N TYR A 43 9.23 -6.82 -1.84
CA TYR A 43 10.66 -6.82 -2.15
C TYR A 43 11.19 -8.20 -2.51
N SER A 44 10.63 -9.26 -1.92
CA SER A 44 10.96 -10.65 -2.25
C SER A 44 10.22 -11.16 -3.49
N GLY A 45 9.13 -10.51 -3.88
CA GLY A 45 8.24 -10.93 -4.96
C GLY A 45 7.11 -11.87 -4.51
N ASP A 46 7.00 -12.14 -3.21
CA ASP A 46 5.89 -12.91 -2.63
C ASP A 46 4.54 -12.19 -2.78
N ILE A 47 4.58 -10.86 -2.81
CA ILE A 47 3.42 -10.01 -3.09
C ILE A 47 3.62 -9.37 -4.46
N ALA A 48 2.80 -9.77 -5.42
CA ALA A 48 2.78 -9.16 -6.75
C ALA A 48 2.24 -7.72 -6.65
N ALA A 49 3.16 -6.75 -6.72
CA ALA A 49 2.85 -5.34 -6.62
C ALA A 49 3.50 -4.52 -7.72
N ARG A 50 2.86 -3.43 -8.13
CA ARG A 50 3.47 -2.40 -8.96
C ARG A 50 3.69 -1.13 -8.17
N LYS A 51 4.79 -0.44 -8.45
CA LYS A 51 5.01 0.92 -7.94
C LYS A 51 4.01 1.88 -8.59
N ILE A 52 3.46 2.79 -7.81
CA ILE A 52 2.51 3.81 -8.25
C ILE A 52 2.94 5.18 -7.71
N SER A 53 2.41 6.26 -8.29
CA SER A 53 2.60 7.60 -7.74
C SER A 53 1.71 7.82 -6.50
N GLU A 54 2.08 8.79 -5.68
CA GLU A 54 1.25 9.24 -4.56
C GLU A 54 -0.13 9.72 -5.03
N GLU A 55 -0.21 10.42 -6.16
CA GLU A 55 -1.47 10.85 -6.75
C GLU A 55 -2.38 9.66 -7.08
N GLU A 56 -1.83 8.60 -7.66
CA GLU A 56 -2.59 7.38 -7.97
C GLU A 56 -3.04 6.68 -6.69
N ALA A 57 -2.17 6.58 -5.67
CA ALA A 57 -2.54 6.02 -4.37
C ALA A 57 -3.72 6.78 -3.74
N ASN A 58 -3.70 8.12 -3.79
CA ASN A 58 -4.78 8.95 -3.29
C ASN A 58 -6.09 8.78 -4.08
N LYS A 59 -6.03 8.58 -5.41
CA LYS A 59 -7.21 8.25 -6.23
C LYS A 59 -7.83 6.91 -5.82
N GLN A 60 -7.00 5.89 -5.59
CA GLN A 60 -7.44 4.58 -5.13
C GLN A 60 -8.10 4.65 -3.73
N ILE A 61 -7.52 5.44 -2.82
CA ILE A 61 -8.10 5.71 -1.50
C ILE A 61 -9.48 6.38 -1.65
N ALA A 62 -9.59 7.42 -2.49
CA ALA A 62 -10.85 8.12 -2.71
C ALA A 62 -11.92 7.23 -3.36
N ALA A 63 -11.52 6.32 -4.26
CA ALA A 63 -12.43 5.36 -4.89
C ALA A 63 -12.99 4.34 -3.89
N LYS A 64 -12.19 3.87 -2.93
CA LYS A 64 -12.62 2.93 -1.88
C LYS A 64 -13.51 3.55 -0.80
N GLN A 65 -13.68 4.87 -0.79
CA GLN A 65 -14.51 5.60 0.18
C GLN A 65 -15.93 5.89 -0.31
N LYS A 66 -16.26 5.54 -1.55
CA LYS A 66 -17.62 5.66 -2.13
C LYS A 66 -18.42 4.39 -1.91
#